data_AF-A0A7S0E8C4-F1
#
_entry.id   AF-A0A7S0E8C4-F1
#
_cell.length_a   1.000
_cell.length_b   1.000
_cell.length_c   1.000
_cell.angle_alpha   90.00
_cell.angle_beta   90.00
_cell.angle_gamma   90.00
#
_symmetry.space_group_name_H-M   'P 1'
#
loop_
_entity.id
_entity.type
_entity.pdbx_description
1 polymer ?
#
loop_
_entity_poly.entity_id
_entity_poly.type
_entity_poly.pdbx_seq_one_letter_code
_entity_poly.pdbx_strand_id
1 'polypeptide(L)'
;RGPRGARPATDSLACLCTLTNGGCDVDCQNKVMQQECLPSLCLCGDACGNRPFSRHHETPLPLQLFKTAYKGWGVKLEQNCTSGELIVEYVGEVIDSASWEERKQQLSRFDHMY
;
A
#
# COMPACT_ATOMS: atom_id res chain seq x y z
N ARG A 1 -17.75 -13.88 -18.57
CA ARG A 1 -18.07 -12.96 -17.46
C ARG A 1 -18.51 -13.80 -16.26
N GLY A 2 -17.57 -14.19 -15.39
CA GLY A 2 -17.86 -14.78 -14.08
C GLY A 2 -17.67 -13.72 -12.99
N PRO A 3 -18.32 -13.83 -11.83
CA PRO A 3 -18.20 -12.83 -10.78
C PRO A 3 -16.75 -12.85 -10.26
N ARG A 4 -16.11 -11.67 -10.29
CA ARG A 4 -14.83 -11.43 -9.62
C ARG A 4 -14.95 -11.95 -8.19
N GLY A 5 -14.10 -12.88 -7.80
CA GLY A 5 -14.05 -13.41 -6.44
C GLY A 5 -14.09 -12.25 -5.46
N ALA A 6 -15.23 -12.11 -4.78
CA ALA A 6 -15.35 -11.17 -3.69
C ALA A 6 -14.26 -11.55 -2.67
N ARG A 7 -13.44 -10.58 -2.26
CA ARG A 7 -12.63 -10.77 -1.05
C ARG A 7 -13.63 -11.18 0.06
N PRO A 8 -13.38 -12.27 0.79
CA PRO A 8 -14.27 -12.64 1.88
C PRO A 8 -14.45 -11.44 2.82
N ALA A 9 -15.67 -11.28 3.33
CA ALA A 9 -16.01 -10.22 4.27
C ALA A 9 -14.99 -10.23 5.43
N THR A 10 -14.51 -9.03 5.76
CA THR A 10 -13.39 -8.72 6.64
C THR A 10 -13.45 -9.43 7.98
N ASP A 11 -12.46 -10.28 8.26
CA ASP A 11 -12.08 -10.69 9.63
C ASP A 11 -11.26 -9.58 10.33
N SER A 12 -11.41 -8.33 9.89
CA SER A 12 -10.73 -7.17 10.44
C SER A 12 -11.46 -6.76 11.71
N LEU A 13 -10.86 -7.11 12.85
CA LEU A 13 -11.37 -6.78 14.18
C LEU A 13 -11.29 -5.27 14.45
N ALA A 14 -12.21 -4.78 15.29
CA ALA A 14 -12.10 -3.44 15.87
C ALA A 14 -10.87 -3.40 16.79
N CYS A 15 -10.00 -2.39 16.61
CA CYS A 15 -8.93 -2.13 17.57
C CYS A 15 -9.50 -1.47 18.84
N LEU A 16 -8.81 -1.63 19.97
CA LEU A 16 -9.17 -1.01 21.26
C LEU A 16 -8.63 0.43 21.42
N CYS A 17 -8.06 1.02 20.38
CA CYS A 17 -7.51 2.37 20.40
C CYS A 17 -8.61 3.44 20.47
N THR A 18 -8.38 4.47 21.30
CA THR A 18 -9.20 5.68 21.45
C THR A 18 -8.30 6.91 21.40
N LEU A 19 -8.87 8.09 21.19
CA LEU A 19 -8.09 9.35 21.22
C LEU A 19 -7.45 9.62 22.59
N THR A 20 -7.98 9.02 23.66
CA THR A 20 -7.49 9.18 25.03
C THR A 20 -6.38 8.21 25.42
N ASN A 21 -6.15 7.14 24.65
CA ASN A 21 -5.13 6.12 24.96
C ASN A 21 -3.96 6.10 23.97
N GLY A 22 -3.71 7.22 23.28
CA GLY A 22 -2.62 7.35 22.31
C GLY A 22 -3.03 7.14 20.85
N GLY A 23 -4.28 6.75 20.59
CA GLY A 23 -4.82 6.60 19.24
C GLY A 23 -4.21 5.43 18.47
N CYS A 24 -4.46 5.40 17.16
CA CYS A 24 -3.94 4.36 16.27
C CYS A 24 -2.55 4.74 15.74
N ASP A 25 -1.52 4.54 16.54
CA ASP A 25 -0.12 4.63 16.12
C ASP A 25 0.61 3.29 16.29
N VAL A 26 1.85 3.25 16.79
CA VAL A 26 2.75 2.08 16.77
C VAL A 26 2.18 0.85 17.47
N ASP A 27 1.45 1.05 18.57
CA ASP A 27 0.90 -0.03 19.41
C ASP A 27 -0.54 -0.42 19.04
N CYS A 28 -1.07 0.10 17.93
CA CYS A 28 -2.38 -0.30 17.44
C CYS A 28 -2.39 -1.79 17.06
N GLN A 29 -3.32 -2.56 17.63
CA GLN A 29 -3.45 -4.01 17.37
C GLN A 29 -3.51 -4.34 15.88
N ASN A 30 -4.30 -3.57 15.12
CA ASN A 30 -4.42 -3.77 13.68
C ASN A 30 -3.11 -3.43 12.96
N LYS A 31 -2.39 -2.38 13.38
CA LYS A 31 -1.08 -2.01 12.82
C LYS A 31 -0.03 -3.10 13.06
N VAL A 32 0.00 -3.67 14.28
CA VAL A 32 0.88 -4.81 14.62
C VAL A 32 0.56 -6.03 13.76
N MET A 33 -0.73 -6.28 13.49
CA MET A 33 -1.19 -7.35 12.61
C MET A 33 -1.12 -6.99 11.11
N GLN A 34 -0.52 -5.85 10.76
CA GLN A 34 -0.37 -5.38 9.37
C GLN A 34 -1.72 -5.23 8.64
N GLN A 35 -2.75 -4.78 9.34
CA GLN A 35 -4.09 -4.49 8.82
C GLN A 35 -4.43 -3.02 9.03
N GLU A 36 -5.12 -2.40 8.07
CA GLU A 36 -5.69 -1.07 8.29
C GLU A 36 -6.90 -1.13 9.23
N CYS A 37 -7.11 -0.06 9.98
CA CYS A 37 -8.34 0.09 10.74
C CYS A 37 -9.51 0.42 9.81
N LEU A 38 -10.64 -0.27 10.01
CA LEU A 38 -11.87 0.08 9.30
C LEU A 38 -12.48 1.36 9.91
N PRO A 39 -12.84 2.38 9.09
CA PRO A 39 -13.47 3.61 9.59
C PRO A 39 -14.75 3.36 10.39
N SER A 40 -15.50 2.32 10.03
CA SER A 40 -16.76 1.97 10.71
C SER A 40 -16.56 1.30 12.08
N LEU A 41 -15.34 0.84 12.41
CA LEU A 41 -15.08 0.05 13.63
C LEU A 41 -14.12 0.76 14.61
N CYS A 42 -13.30 1.71 14.14
CA CYS A 42 -12.30 2.35 14.97
C CYS A 42 -12.88 3.50 15.78
N LEU A 43 -12.71 3.47 17.11
CA LEU A 43 -13.16 4.54 18.01
C LEU A 43 -12.36 5.85 17.89
N CYS A 44 -11.22 5.83 17.18
CA CYS A 44 -10.49 7.05 16.85
C CYS A 44 -11.15 7.84 15.70
N GLY A 45 -12.15 7.26 15.02
CA GLY A 45 -12.86 7.90 13.91
C GLY A 45 -11.91 8.44 12.84
N ASP A 46 -12.11 9.70 12.45
CA ASP A 46 -11.28 10.33 11.42
C ASP A 46 -9.85 10.62 11.85
N ALA A 47 -9.57 10.66 13.15
CA ALA A 47 -8.22 10.84 13.70
C ALA A 47 -7.43 9.52 13.80
N CYS A 48 -7.96 8.40 13.27
CA CYS A 48 -7.23 7.15 13.18
C CYS A 48 -5.99 7.28 12.27
N GLY A 49 -4.79 7.09 12.84
CA GLY A 49 -3.51 7.08 12.12
C GLY A 49 -3.21 5.79 11.33
N ASN A 50 -3.94 4.69 11.57
CA ASN A 50 -3.70 3.40 10.91
C ASN A 50 -4.60 3.18 9.67
N ARG A 51 -4.61 4.16 8.76
CA ARG A 51 -5.29 4.09 7.45
C ARG A 51 -4.42 4.63 6.30
N PRO A 52 -3.11 4.32 6.25
CA PRO A 52 -2.20 4.98 5.33
C PRO A 52 -2.50 4.66 3.86
N PHE A 53 -2.88 3.44 3.49
CA PHE A 53 -3.21 3.07 2.10
C PHE A 53 -4.57 3.60 1.68
N SER A 54 -5.59 3.43 2.53
CA SER A 54 -6.94 3.94 2.21
C SER A 54 -6.97 5.47 2.04
N ARG A 55 -6.06 6.21 2.69
CA ARG A 55 -5.95 7.67 2.62
C ARG A 55 -4.75 8.20 1.83
N HIS A 56 -3.87 7.33 1.30
CA HIS A 56 -2.61 7.81 0.70
C HIS A 56 -2.82 8.82 -0.44
N HIS A 57 -3.92 8.69 -1.18
CA HIS A 57 -4.27 9.62 -2.25
C HIS A 57 -4.59 11.04 -1.77
N GLU A 58 -4.92 11.22 -0.48
CA GLU A 58 -5.25 12.52 0.10
C GLU A 58 -3.98 13.34 0.40
N THR A 59 -2.88 12.67 0.76
CA THR A 59 -1.62 13.32 1.19
C THR A 59 -0.38 12.51 0.76
N PRO A 60 -0.13 12.34 -0.55
CA PRO A 60 1.04 11.59 -1.00
C PRO A 60 2.34 12.37 -0.73
N LEU A 61 3.42 11.66 -0.39
CA LEU A 61 4.74 12.26 -0.33
C LEU A 61 5.23 12.63 -1.74
N PRO A 62 5.84 13.82 -1.94
CA PRO A 62 6.33 14.23 -3.23
C PRO A 62 7.54 13.39 -3.66
N LEU A 63 7.44 12.81 -4.86
CA LEU A 63 8.45 11.95 -5.47
C LEU A 63 9.04 12.60 -6.72
N GLN A 64 10.35 12.48 -6.89
CA GLN A 64 11.08 12.96 -8.06
C GLN A 64 11.78 11.81 -8.77
N LEU A 65 11.65 11.78 -10.10
CA LEU A 65 12.46 10.93 -10.97
C LEU A 65 13.83 11.55 -11.19
N PHE A 66 14.87 10.73 -11.13
CA PHE A 66 16.23 11.17 -11.46
C PHE A 66 16.98 10.11 -12.27
N LYS A 67 17.92 10.56 -13.11
CA LYS A 67 18.75 9.65 -13.88
C LYS A 67 19.89 9.13 -13.01
N THR A 68 20.02 7.81 -12.91
CA THR A 68 21.14 7.15 -12.26
C THR A 68 22.28 6.94 -13.26
N ALA A 69 23.51 6.73 -12.78
CA ALA A 69 24.67 6.51 -13.64
C ALA A 69 24.58 5.22 -14.47
N TYR A 70 23.99 4.14 -13.92
CA TYR A 70 24.05 2.79 -14.53
C TYR A 70 22.74 2.00 -14.50
N LYS A 71 21.73 2.43 -13.73
CA LYS A 71 20.50 1.66 -13.47
C LYS A 71 19.25 2.26 -14.10
N GLY A 72 19.43 3.15 -15.09
CA GLY A 72 18.31 3.88 -15.69
C GLY A 72 17.77 4.97 -14.78
N TRP A 73 16.45 4.99 -14.55
CA TRP A 73 15.76 5.99 -13.74
C TRP A 73 15.57 5.50 -12.30
N GLY A 74 15.83 6.38 -11.34
CA GLY A 74 15.53 6.18 -9.93
C GLY A 74 14.40 7.12 -9.48
N VAL A 75 13.82 6.80 -8.32
CA VAL A 75 12.83 7.63 -7.63
C VAL A 75 13.42 8.03 -6.29
N LYS A 76 13.24 9.28 -5.89
CA LYS A 76 13.62 9.79 -4.55
C LYS A 76 12.50 10.66 -3.99
N LEU A 77 12.49 10.83 -2.67
CA LEU A 77 11.64 11.81 -2.00
C LEU A 77 12.19 13.23 -2.20
N GLU A 78 11.31 14.20 -2.35
CA GLU A 78 11.68 15.64 -2.40
C GLU A 78 11.69 16.30 -1.01
N GLN A 79 11.22 15.57 0.01
CA GLN A 79 11.19 16.03 1.39
C GLN A 79 11.66 14.92 2.35
N ASN A 80 11.96 15.31 3.59
CA ASN A 80 12.23 14.35 4.65
C ASN A 80 10.93 13.57 4.99
N CYS A 81 11.07 12.29 5.27
CA CYS A 81 10.00 11.45 5.81
C CYS A 81 10.35 10.99 7.22
N THR A 82 9.32 10.63 7.99
CA THR A 82 9.49 10.04 9.31
C THR A 82 9.58 8.51 9.22
N SER A 83 10.22 7.88 10.21
CA SER A 83 10.32 6.42 10.24
C SER A 83 8.93 5.80 10.40
N GLY A 84 8.59 4.84 9.55
CA GLY A 84 7.28 4.18 9.56
C GLY A 84 6.18 4.91 8.77
N GLU A 85 6.51 6.03 8.11
CA GLU A 85 5.61 6.73 7.21
C GLU A 85 5.47 5.98 5.88
N LEU A 86 4.24 5.90 5.37
CA LEU A 86 4.00 5.31 4.05
C LEU A 86 4.52 6.25 2.97
N ILE A 87 5.42 5.75 2.11
CA ILE A 87 5.97 6.53 1.00
C ILE A 87 5.02 6.52 -0.20
N VAL A 88 4.75 5.33 -0.74
CA VAL A 88 3.89 5.15 -1.91
C VAL A 88 3.45 3.68 -2.00
N GLU A 89 2.27 3.44 -2.55
CA GLU A 89 1.81 2.11 -2.91
C GLU A 89 2.40 1.67 -4.26
N TYR A 90 2.94 0.45 -4.31
CA TYR A 90 3.27 -0.17 -5.59
C TYR A 90 1.99 -0.71 -6.24
N VAL A 91 1.47 0.02 -7.22
CA VAL A 91 0.27 -0.36 -7.97
C VAL A 91 0.63 -0.99 -9.31
N GLY A 92 -0.17 -1.97 -9.72
CA GLY A 92 0.02 -2.68 -10.98
C GLY A 92 -1.12 -3.64 -11.25
N GLU A 93 -0.98 -4.40 -12.33
CA GLU A 93 -1.96 -5.44 -12.67
C GLU A 93 -1.76 -6.67 -11.77
N VAL A 94 -2.84 -7.15 -11.17
CA VAL A 94 -2.87 -8.46 -10.50
C VAL A 94 -3.30 -9.48 -11.54
N ILE A 95 -2.38 -10.33 -11.95
CA ILE A 95 -2.59 -11.35 -12.98
C ILE A 95 -2.36 -12.75 -12.42
N ASP A 96 -3.07 -13.72 -12.99
CA ASP A 96 -2.87 -15.13 -12.67
C ASP A 96 -1.64 -15.71 -13.41
N SER A 97 -1.23 -16.91 -13.01
CA SER A 97 -0.03 -17.58 -13.54
C SER A 97 -0.11 -17.88 -15.04
N ALA A 98 -1.30 -18.16 -15.59
CA ALA A 98 -1.44 -18.45 -17.02
C ALA A 98 -1.29 -17.16 -17.84
N SER A 99 -1.93 -16.07 -17.40
CA SER A 99 -1.77 -14.74 -17.98
C SER A 99 -0.31 -14.26 -17.90
N TRP A 100 0.38 -14.55 -16.80
CA TRP A 100 1.81 -14.23 -16.63
C TRP A 100 2.70 -14.96 -17.64
N GLU A 101 2.51 -16.28 -17.81
CA GLU A 101 3.34 -17.08 -18.71
C GLU A 101 3.14 -16.67 -20.17
N GLU A 102 1.90 -16.38 -20.59
CA GLU A 102 1.62 -15.85 -21.93
C GLU A 102 2.35 -14.51 -22.17
N ARG A 103 2.21 -13.56 -21.24
CA ARG A 103 2.87 -12.24 -21.33
C ARG A 103 4.39 -12.38 -21.37
N LYS A 104 4.95 -13.28 -20.55
CA LYS A 104 6.39 -13.57 -20.53
C LYS A 104 6.89 -14.08 -21.88
N GLN A 105 6.15 -14.97 -22.55
CA GLN A 105 6.52 -15.48 -23.89
C GLN A 105 6.39 -14.42 -24.99
N GLN A 106 5.43 -13.50 -24.87
CA GLN A 106 5.33 -12.35 -25.78
C GLN A 106 6.50 -11.37 -25.57
N LEU A 107 6.86 -11.13 -24.30
CA LEU A 107 7.94 -10.23 -23.91
C LEU A 107 9.34 -10.79 -24.17
N SER A 108 9.55 -12.11 -24.09
CA SER A 108 10.85 -12.75 -24.39
C SER A 108 11.27 -12.60 -25.85
N ARG A 109 10.36 -12.18 -26.74
CA ARG A 109 10.67 -11.80 -28.13
C ARG A 109 11.25 -10.39 -28.23
N PHE A 110 11.21 -9.61 -27.14
CA PHE A 110 11.81 -8.28 -27.01
C PHE A 110 12.98 -8.37 -26.02
N ASP A 111 14.19 -8.33 -26.57
CA ASP A 111 15.44 -8.80 -25.97
C ASP A 111 16.03 -7.93 -24.83
N HIS A 112 15.20 -7.42 -23.91
CA HIS A 112 15.66 -6.62 -22.76
C HIS A 112 14.67 -6.66 -21.58
N MET A 113 14.56 -7.81 -20.92
CA MET A 113 14.00 -7.82 -19.58
C MET A 113 14.87 -8.71 -18.68
N TYR A 114 15.67 -8.01 -17.88
CA TYR A 114 16.81 -8.43 -17.04
C TYR A 114 18.17 -8.52 -17.75
#